data_AF-A0A4Y1RS36-F1
#
_entry.id   AF-A0A4Y1RS36-F1
#
_cell.length_a   1.000
_cell.length_b   1.000
_cell.length_c   1.000
_cell.angle_alpha   90.00
_cell.angle_beta   90.00
_cell.angle_gamma   90.00
#
_symmetry.space_group_name_H-M   'P 1'
#
loop_
_entity.id
_entity.type
_entity.pdbx_description
1 polymer ?
#
loop_
_entity_poly.entity_id
_entity_poly.type
_entity_poly.pdbx_seq_one_letter_code
_entity_poly.pdbx_strand_id
1 'polypeptide(L)'
;MFKGLKDKESKTERTKSYGASYPMLEIPQLESSIPNSIGNLTSLEEFNLRRNQMSGIIPESLGKLSSLVSLDIFYNKWEGAITEAHFAKLGGLRKVLIGNYSQNISFSLVFNISSDWIPPFKLRFLEIISCQLGPKFPTWLRNQTELTTVVLRSARISGTIPDWFWQLDLQLDELNFADNQLRGRVPNSLRFSYDSVWA
;
A
#
# COMPACT_ATOMS: atom_id res chain seq x y z
N MET A 1 41.06 -1.81 79.32
CA MET A 1 40.29 -2.23 80.52
C MET A 1 39.04 -1.37 80.62
N PHE A 2 37.86 -2.00 80.48
CA PHE A 2 36.51 -1.67 81.02
C PHE A 2 35.95 -0.22 80.92
N LYS A 3 34.67 0.07 80.66
CA LYS A 3 33.44 -0.64 80.26
C LYS A 3 32.32 0.43 80.20
N GLY A 4 31.24 0.18 79.44
CA GLY A 4 29.89 0.71 79.70
C GLY A 4 29.35 1.68 78.63
N LEU A 5 28.59 1.25 77.62
CA LEU A 5 27.18 0.77 77.56
C LEU A 5 26.09 1.86 77.67
N LYS A 6 25.40 2.10 76.54
CA LYS A 6 23.94 1.93 76.28
C LYS A 6 23.62 2.62 74.92
N ASP A 7 23.21 1.86 73.89
CA ASP A 7 21.81 1.52 73.52
C ASP A 7 20.93 2.77 73.35
N LYS A 8 20.10 3.00 72.33
CA LYS A 8 19.63 2.29 71.12
C LYS A 8 18.71 3.31 70.37
N GLU A 9 18.30 2.93 69.15
CA GLU A 9 17.19 3.46 68.32
C GLU A 9 17.54 4.55 67.29
N SER A 10 17.65 4.21 66.00
CA SER A 10 16.59 4.18 64.95
C SER A 10 16.43 5.57 64.30
N LYS A 11 16.37 5.82 62.99
CA LYS A 11 16.06 5.12 61.73
C LYS A 11 16.93 5.82 60.66
N THR A 12 17.34 5.19 59.56
CA THR A 12 16.53 5.12 58.34
C THR A 12 17.32 4.28 57.33
N GLU A 13 16.77 3.14 56.92
CA GLU A 13 17.25 2.38 55.76
C GLU A 13 16.94 3.17 54.49
N ARG A 14 17.98 3.68 53.81
CA ARG A 14 17.88 3.97 52.38
C ARG A 14 18.17 2.69 51.63
N THR A 15 17.12 2.01 51.18
CA THR A 15 17.22 1.07 50.07
C THR A 15 17.71 1.85 48.84
N LYS A 16 19.00 1.72 48.50
CA LYS A 16 19.50 2.13 47.18
C LYS A 16 18.93 1.15 46.16
N SER A 17 17.87 1.57 45.47
CA SER A 17 17.43 0.94 44.22
C SER A 17 18.58 1.06 43.21
N TYR A 18 19.29 -0.05 42.97
CA TYR A 18 20.15 -0.18 41.81
C TYR A 18 19.24 -0.27 40.58
N GLY A 19 18.92 0.89 40.00
CA GLY A 19 18.32 0.98 38.68
C GLY A 19 19.36 0.55 37.65
N ALA A 20 19.49 -0.76 37.44
CA ALA A 20 20.19 -1.28 36.29
C ALA A 20 19.37 -0.90 35.05
N SER A 21 19.74 0.23 34.44
CA SER A 21 19.29 0.56 33.10
C SER A 21 19.98 -0.41 32.16
N TYR A 22 19.28 -1.47 31.76
CA TYR A 22 19.73 -2.29 30.64
C TYR A 22 19.77 -1.37 29.43
N PRO A 23 20.92 -1.17 28.76
CA PRO A 23 20.91 -0.52 27.47
C PRO A 23 20.03 -1.38 26.57
N MET A 24 18.86 -0.84 26.19
CA MET A 24 18.13 -1.35 25.04
C MET A 24 19.11 -1.27 23.88
N LEU A 25 19.64 -2.42 23.48
CA LEU A 25 20.28 -2.54 22.18
C LEU A 25 19.19 -2.16 21.19
N GLU A 26 19.30 -0.98 20.57
CA GLU A 26 18.60 -0.71 19.33
C GLU A 26 19.01 -1.85 18.39
N ILE A 27 18.11 -2.81 18.20
CA ILE A 27 18.28 -3.81 17.17
C ILE A 27 18.36 -2.97 15.89
N PRO A 28 19.48 -2.98 15.15
CA PRO A 28 19.54 -2.30 13.86
C PRO A 28 18.31 -2.75 13.10
N GLN A 29 17.53 -1.81 12.56
CA GLN A 29 16.35 -2.17 11.78
C GLN A 29 16.78 -3.16 10.71
N LEU A 30 16.54 -4.45 10.94
CA LEU A 30 16.71 -5.48 9.93
C LEU A 30 15.85 -5.01 8.77
N GLU A 31 16.45 -4.84 7.59
CA GLU A 31 15.84 -4.21 6.43
C GLU A 31 14.39 -4.68 6.25
N SER A 32 13.43 -3.83 6.61
CA SER A 32 12.01 -4.08 6.38
C SER A 32 11.59 -3.61 4.98
N SER A 33 12.53 -3.57 4.03
CA SER A 33 12.33 -3.12 2.65
C SER A 33 12.41 -4.32 1.70
N ILE A 34 11.92 -4.13 0.47
CA ILE A 34 12.11 -5.14 -0.58
C ILE A 34 13.52 -4.94 -1.14
N PRO A 35 14.39 -5.96 -1.13
CA PRO A 35 15.73 -5.83 -1.67
C PRO A 35 15.71 -5.75 -3.20
N ASN A 36 16.69 -5.07 -3.79
CA ASN A 36 16.84 -4.97 -5.25
C ASN A 36 17.01 -6.33 -5.96
N SER A 37 17.39 -7.38 -5.22
CA SER A 37 17.50 -8.74 -5.74
C SER A 37 16.16 -9.38 -6.08
N ILE A 38 15.02 -8.78 -5.68
CA ILE A 38 13.68 -9.26 -6.06
C ILE A 38 13.55 -9.42 -7.57
N GLY A 39 14.18 -8.52 -8.35
CA GLY A 39 14.15 -8.57 -9.81
C GLY A 39 14.82 -9.79 -10.45
N ASN A 40 15.49 -10.64 -9.67
CA ASN A 40 16.04 -11.92 -10.15
C ASN A 40 15.00 -13.05 -10.13
N LEU A 41 13.86 -12.87 -9.45
CA LEU A 41 12.81 -13.89 -9.36
C LEU A 41 11.87 -13.85 -10.58
N THR A 42 12.40 -13.94 -11.80
CA THR A 42 11.62 -13.74 -13.04
C THR A 42 10.50 -14.75 -13.25
N SER A 43 10.54 -15.89 -12.57
CA SER A 43 9.49 -16.93 -12.56
C SER A 43 8.45 -16.73 -11.45
N LEU A 44 8.54 -15.67 -10.64
CA LEU A 44 7.57 -15.41 -9.58
C LEU A 44 6.22 -14.99 -10.17
N GLU A 45 5.17 -15.75 -9.87
CA GLU A 45 3.80 -15.49 -10.34
C GLU A 45 2.98 -14.69 -9.33
N GLU A 46 3.24 -14.90 -8.03
CA GLU A 46 2.54 -14.21 -6.95
C GLU A 46 3.53 -13.58 -5.98
N PHE A 47 3.37 -12.28 -5.74
CA PHE A 47 4.14 -11.55 -4.74
C PHE A 47 3.20 -10.95 -3.71
N ASN A 48 3.15 -11.59 -2.54
CA ASN A 48 2.26 -11.22 -1.45
C ASN A 48 3.07 -10.89 -0.20
N LEU A 49 3.07 -9.60 0.18
CA LEU A 49 3.63 -9.08 1.41
C LEU A 49 2.56 -8.45 2.31
N ARG A 50 1.29 -8.80 2.10
CA ARG A 50 0.17 -8.18 2.82
C ARG A 50 0.32 -8.28 4.34
N ARG A 51 -0.03 -7.20 5.05
CA ARG A 51 -0.07 -7.14 6.53
C ARG A 51 1.26 -7.49 7.20
N ASN A 52 2.36 -7.01 6.62
CA ASN A 52 3.67 -7.03 7.26
C ASN A 52 4.02 -5.65 7.81
N GLN A 53 5.20 -5.54 8.40
CA GLN A 53 5.75 -4.27 8.87
C GLN A 53 6.74 -3.68 7.86
N MET A 54 6.56 -3.99 6.57
CA MET A 54 7.48 -3.52 5.54
C MET A 54 7.39 -1.99 5.40
N SER A 55 8.50 -1.36 5.05
CA SER A 55 8.65 0.08 4.90
C SER A 55 9.70 0.45 3.85
N GLY A 56 9.89 1.74 3.61
CA GLY A 56 10.82 2.25 2.61
C GLY A 56 10.26 2.22 1.19
N ILE A 57 11.15 2.39 0.22
CA ILE A 57 10.82 2.51 -1.20
C ILE A 57 10.69 1.12 -1.83
N ILE A 58 9.68 0.94 -2.67
CA ILE A 58 9.55 -0.25 -3.52
C ILE A 58 10.62 -0.15 -4.61
N PRO A 59 11.51 -1.14 -4.80
CA PRO A 59 12.56 -1.04 -5.80
C PRO A 59 12.01 -1.21 -7.22
N GLU A 60 12.52 -0.44 -8.17
CA GLU A 60 12.16 -0.56 -9.61
C GLU A 60 12.48 -1.95 -10.20
N SER A 61 13.38 -2.70 -9.55
CA SER A 61 13.67 -4.08 -9.91
C SER A 61 12.44 -5.00 -9.82
N LEU A 62 11.39 -4.63 -9.07
CA LEU A 62 10.08 -5.29 -9.10
C LEU A 62 9.52 -5.37 -10.53
N GLY A 63 9.75 -4.35 -11.36
CA GLY A 63 9.31 -4.32 -12.74
C GLY A 63 9.99 -5.33 -13.66
N LYS A 64 10.93 -6.14 -13.15
CA LYS A 64 11.58 -7.24 -13.89
C LYS A 64 10.86 -8.59 -13.74
N LEU A 65 9.86 -8.69 -12.86
CA LEU A 65 9.13 -9.94 -12.58
C LEU A 65 8.18 -10.31 -13.72
N SER A 66 8.72 -10.79 -14.85
CA SER A 66 7.97 -10.98 -16.09
C SER A 66 6.81 -11.98 -16.02
N SER A 67 6.86 -12.91 -15.06
CA SER A 67 5.79 -13.92 -14.85
C SER A 67 4.74 -13.48 -13.83
N LEU A 68 4.86 -12.28 -13.24
CA LEU A 68 3.99 -11.86 -12.14
C LEU A 68 2.55 -11.66 -12.60
N VAL A 69 1.63 -12.32 -11.92
CA VAL A 69 0.18 -12.27 -12.12
C VAL A 69 -0.50 -11.50 -10.99
N SER A 70 -0.03 -11.65 -9.74
CA SER A 70 -0.64 -11.02 -8.57
C SER A 70 0.39 -10.29 -7.71
N LEU A 71 0.15 -9.00 -7.48
CA LEU A 71 0.91 -8.14 -6.57
C LEU A 71 0.01 -7.68 -5.42
N ASP A 72 0.28 -8.16 -4.21
CA ASP A 72 -0.38 -7.70 -2.98
C ASP A 72 0.66 -7.23 -1.97
N ILE A 73 0.80 -5.91 -1.83
CA ILE A 73 1.71 -5.27 -0.88
C ILE A 73 0.94 -4.43 0.14
N PHE A 74 -0.36 -4.70 0.29
CA PHE A 74 -1.30 -3.94 1.08
C PHE A 74 -1.00 -4.03 2.60
N TYR A 75 -1.40 -3.03 3.39
CA TYR A 75 -1.17 -2.97 4.85
C TYR A 75 0.30 -3.02 5.24
N ASN A 76 1.13 -2.21 4.59
CA ASN A 76 2.52 -1.94 4.97
C ASN A 76 2.73 -0.41 5.07
N LYS A 77 3.97 0.02 5.28
CA LYS A 77 4.40 1.43 5.44
C LYS A 77 5.29 1.88 4.29
N TRP A 78 4.93 1.52 3.06
CA TRP A 78 5.69 1.93 1.86
C TRP A 78 5.68 3.45 1.70
N GLU A 79 6.79 3.97 1.17
CA GLU A 79 6.96 5.39 0.88
C GLU A 79 7.66 5.60 -0.47
N GLY A 80 7.74 6.85 -0.89
CA GLY A 80 8.39 7.24 -2.13
C GLY A 80 7.44 7.23 -3.32
N ALA A 81 7.99 6.99 -4.51
CA ALA A 81 7.26 7.11 -5.77
C ALA A 81 7.16 5.77 -6.49
N ILE A 82 5.95 5.43 -6.93
CA ILE A 82 5.70 4.41 -7.94
C ILE A 82 5.71 5.08 -9.31
N THR A 83 6.53 4.52 -10.21
CA THR A 83 6.72 4.94 -11.60
C THR A 83 6.44 3.76 -12.54
N GLU A 84 6.42 4.03 -13.84
CA GLU A 84 6.28 3.02 -14.91
C GLU A 84 7.34 1.91 -14.82
N ALA A 85 8.54 2.24 -14.33
CA ALA A 85 9.64 1.29 -14.19
C ALA A 85 9.29 0.10 -13.29
N HIS A 86 8.47 0.32 -12.25
CA HIS A 86 8.00 -0.71 -11.32
C HIS A 86 7.09 -1.76 -11.98
N PHE A 87 6.61 -1.46 -13.18
CA PHE A 87 5.58 -2.19 -13.89
C PHE A 87 6.01 -2.61 -15.30
N ALA A 88 7.21 -2.22 -15.74
CA ALA A 88 7.62 -2.19 -17.14
C ALA A 88 7.62 -3.56 -17.85
N LYS A 89 7.89 -4.67 -17.15
CA LYS A 89 7.86 -6.04 -17.74
C LYS A 89 6.74 -6.92 -17.23
N LEU A 90 5.78 -6.40 -16.48
CA LEU A 90 4.75 -7.21 -15.82
C LEU A 90 3.58 -7.56 -16.77
N GLY A 91 3.84 -8.09 -17.96
CA GLY A 91 2.79 -8.31 -18.98
C GLY A 91 1.69 -9.29 -18.57
N GLY A 92 1.99 -10.19 -17.63
CA GLY A 92 1.04 -11.15 -17.04
C GLY A 92 0.17 -10.58 -15.93
N LEU A 93 0.40 -9.35 -15.46
CA LEU A 93 -0.23 -8.84 -14.24
C LEU A 93 -1.75 -8.75 -14.40
N ARG A 94 -2.48 -9.29 -13.41
CA ARG A 94 -3.95 -9.29 -13.36
C ARG A 94 -4.51 -8.64 -12.10
N LYS A 95 -3.74 -8.65 -11.01
CA LYS A 95 -4.19 -8.21 -9.69
C LYS A 95 -3.16 -7.32 -9.03
N VAL A 96 -3.60 -6.12 -8.62
CA VAL A 96 -2.79 -5.14 -7.90
C VAL A 96 -3.55 -4.67 -6.67
N LEU A 97 -2.93 -4.84 -5.51
CA LEU A 97 -3.39 -4.34 -4.22
C LEU A 97 -2.27 -3.53 -3.55
N ILE A 98 -2.46 -2.22 -3.48
CA ILE A 98 -1.50 -1.29 -2.89
C ILE A 98 -2.25 -0.33 -1.99
N GLY A 99 -1.78 -0.16 -0.75
CA GLY A 99 -2.39 0.82 0.15
C GLY A 99 -2.55 0.36 1.58
N ASN A 100 -3.35 1.13 2.31
CA ASN A 100 -3.68 0.88 3.71
C ASN A 100 -5.02 1.54 4.07
N TYR A 101 -5.81 0.90 4.95
CA TYR A 101 -7.07 1.48 5.46
C TYR A 101 -6.88 2.38 6.70
N SER A 102 -5.65 2.57 7.18
CA SER A 102 -5.37 3.40 8.35
C SER A 102 -5.63 4.88 8.07
N GLN A 103 -6.47 5.50 8.91
CA GLN A 103 -7.00 6.86 8.71
C GLN A 103 -6.03 7.98 9.16
N ASN A 104 -4.84 7.64 9.65
CA ASN A 104 -3.89 8.60 10.26
C ASN A 104 -2.50 8.62 9.59
N ILE A 105 -2.37 8.17 8.34
CA ILE A 105 -1.08 8.15 7.65
C ILE A 105 -1.02 9.32 6.66
N SER A 106 0.05 10.12 6.75
CA SER A 106 0.46 11.03 5.67
C SER A 106 0.64 10.20 4.39
N PHE A 107 0.15 10.67 3.25
CA PHE A 107 0.27 9.97 1.97
C PHE A 107 1.75 9.79 1.60
N SER A 108 2.33 8.66 1.99
CA SER A 108 3.76 8.39 1.86
C SER A 108 4.10 7.85 0.47
N LEU A 109 3.14 7.19 -0.18
CA LEU A 109 3.31 6.58 -1.49
C LEU A 109 2.61 7.40 -2.57
N VAL A 110 3.39 7.90 -3.52
CA VAL A 110 2.95 8.76 -4.62
C VAL A 110 3.03 7.99 -5.93
N PHE A 111 1.99 8.07 -6.75
CA PHE A 111 2.04 7.56 -8.12
C PHE A 111 2.48 8.70 -9.04
N ASN A 112 3.68 8.55 -9.62
CA ASN A 112 4.23 9.47 -10.61
C ASN A 112 4.29 8.74 -11.95
N ILE A 113 3.13 8.62 -12.60
CA ILE A 113 2.95 7.93 -13.87
C ILE A 113 2.47 8.94 -14.91
N SER A 114 3.14 8.96 -16.05
CA SER A 114 2.83 9.83 -17.18
C SER A 114 1.45 9.52 -17.77
N SER A 115 0.77 10.56 -18.23
CA SER A 115 -0.62 10.42 -18.71
C SER A 115 -0.75 9.66 -20.03
N ASP A 116 0.34 9.56 -20.79
CA ASP A 116 0.45 8.84 -22.07
C ASP A 116 0.99 7.42 -21.91
N TRP A 117 1.33 7.00 -20.69
CA TRP A 117 1.84 5.65 -20.45
C TRP A 117 0.78 4.58 -20.73
N ILE A 118 1.19 3.57 -21.50
CA ILE A 118 0.39 2.40 -21.81
C ILE A 118 0.97 1.20 -21.04
N PRO A 119 0.29 0.71 -19.99
CA PRO A 119 0.77 -0.45 -19.24
C PRO A 119 0.80 -1.71 -20.12
N PRO A 120 1.79 -2.61 -19.91
CA PRO A 120 1.94 -3.84 -20.71
C PRO A 120 0.96 -4.96 -20.29
N PHE A 121 0.00 -4.68 -19.41
CA PHE A 121 -0.92 -5.65 -18.82
C PHE A 121 -2.37 -5.20 -18.86
N LYS A 122 -3.26 -6.16 -18.61
CA LYS A 122 -4.71 -5.97 -18.47
C LYS A 122 -5.14 -6.50 -17.10
N LEU A 123 -5.37 -5.58 -16.16
CA LEU A 123 -5.84 -5.89 -14.83
C LEU A 123 -7.29 -6.33 -14.86
N ARG A 124 -7.62 -7.26 -13.96
CA ARG A 124 -8.99 -7.60 -13.56
C ARG A 124 -9.34 -6.98 -12.21
N PHE A 125 -8.35 -6.88 -11.33
CA PHE A 125 -8.53 -6.48 -9.95
C PHE A 125 -7.54 -5.38 -9.57
N LEU A 126 -8.07 -4.19 -9.26
CA LEU A 126 -7.27 -3.04 -8.85
C LEU A 126 -7.81 -2.43 -7.56
N GLU A 127 -7.00 -2.47 -6.51
CA GLU A 127 -7.20 -1.70 -5.29
C GLU A 127 -6.00 -0.79 -5.04
N ILE A 128 -6.25 0.52 -5.03
CA ILE A 128 -5.31 1.54 -4.56
C ILE A 128 -6.00 2.37 -3.48
N ILE A 129 -5.51 2.29 -2.25
CA ILE A 129 -6.15 2.92 -1.09
C ILE A 129 -5.17 3.73 -0.26
N SER A 130 -5.51 4.98 0.05
CA SER A 130 -4.68 5.88 0.87
C SER A 130 -3.30 6.14 0.26
N CYS A 131 -3.23 6.26 -1.07
CA CYS A 131 -2.03 6.68 -1.82
C CYS A 131 -2.28 7.99 -2.55
N GLN A 132 -1.25 8.74 -2.89
CA GLN A 132 -1.40 9.93 -3.74
C GLN A 132 -1.40 9.50 -5.22
N LEU A 133 -2.58 9.15 -5.73
CA LEU A 133 -2.81 8.80 -7.15
C LEU A 133 -3.26 10.01 -7.97
N GLY A 134 -4.02 10.92 -7.36
CA GLY A 134 -4.46 12.16 -7.96
C GLY A 134 -3.37 13.25 -8.02
N PRO A 135 -3.73 14.48 -8.45
CA PRO A 135 -5.09 15.00 -8.46
C PRO A 135 -5.94 14.57 -9.66
N LYS A 136 -5.35 14.19 -10.79
CA LYS A 136 -6.12 13.80 -11.98
C LYS A 136 -6.56 12.33 -11.91
N PHE A 137 -7.67 12.00 -12.57
CA PHE A 137 -8.06 10.60 -12.75
C PHE A 137 -6.98 9.86 -13.57
N PRO A 138 -6.53 8.66 -13.15
CA PRO A 138 -5.42 7.95 -13.80
C PRO A 138 -5.78 7.54 -15.23
N THR A 139 -5.12 8.15 -16.22
CA THR A 139 -5.43 7.96 -17.65
C THR A 139 -4.99 6.59 -18.19
N TRP A 140 -4.00 5.95 -17.56
CA TRP A 140 -3.56 4.60 -17.92
C TRP A 140 -4.67 3.54 -17.75
N LEU A 141 -5.72 3.82 -16.96
CA LEU A 141 -6.93 2.98 -16.90
C LEU A 141 -7.68 2.89 -18.23
N ARG A 142 -7.47 3.82 -19.17
CA ARG A 142 -8.08 3.77 -20.51
C ARG A 142 -7.78 2.47 -21.24
N ASN A 143 -6.63 1.85 -20.98
CA ASN A 143 -6.25 0.59 -21.61
C ASN A 143 -6.65 -0.64 -20.77
N GLN A 144 -7.36 -0.50 -19.65
CA GLN A 144 -7.70 -1.60 -18.74
C GLN A 144 -9.12 -2.13 -19.02
N THR A 145 -9.26 -2.83 -20.14
CA THR A 145 -10.55 -3.32 -20.68
C THR A 145 -11.06 -4.62 -20.05
N GLU A 146 -10.35 -5.18 -19.07
CA GLU A 146 -10.70 -6.44 -18.40
C GLU A 146 -11.05 -6.25 -16.91
N LEU A 147 -11.14 -5.00 -16.44
CA LEU A 147 -11.41 -4.70 -15.04
C LEU A 147 -12.80 -5.22 -14.63
N THR A 148 -12.85 -5.94 -13.52
CA THR A 148 -14.08 -6.29 -12.80
C THR A 148 -14.14 -5.63 -11.43
N THR A 149 -13.00 -5.33 -10.81
CA THR A 149 -12.92 -4.60 -9.54
C THR A 149 -12.06 -3.36 -9.68
N VAL A 150 -12.62 -2.20 -9.34
CA VAL A 150 -11.89 -0.93 -9.30
C VAL A 150 -12.18 -0.19 -7.99
N VAL A 151 -11.21 -0.22 -7.08
CA VAL A 151 -11.25 0.53 -5.83
C VAL A 151 -10.11 1.54 -5.81
N LEU A 152 -10.44 2.82 -5.90
CA LEU A 152 -9.49 3.93 -5.77
C LEU A 152 -9.95 4.82 -4.63
N ARG A 153 -9.74 4.39 -3.39
CA ARG A 153 -10.28 5.06 -2.19
C ARG A 153 -9.23 5.94 -1.53
N SER A 154 -9.62 7.12 -1.03
CA SER A 154 -8.67 8.03 -0.37
C SER A 154 -7.44 8.27 -1.26
N ALA A 155 -7.64 8.53 -2.55
CA ALA A 155 -6.58 8.50 -3.55
C ALA A 155 -6.14 9.92 -4.00
N ARG A 156 -6.67 10.96 -3.33
CA ARG A 156 -6.52 12.38 -3.66
C ARG A 156 -6.97 12.74 -5.09
N ILE A 157 -7.83 11.93 -5.71
CA ILE A 157 -8.35 12.21 -7.04
C ILE A 157 -9.38 13.34 -6.93
N SER A 158 -9.32 14.30 -7.83
CA SER A 158 -10.23 15.44 -7.90
C SER A 158 -10.77 15.64 -9.31
N GLY A 159 -11.79 16.49 -9.43
CA GLY A 159 -12.45 16.74 -10.71
C GLY A 159 -13.50 15.68 -11.04
N THR A 160 -13.69 15.39 -12.33
CA THR A 160 -14.72 14.44 -12.80
C THR A 160 -14.07 13.15 -13.26
N ILE A 161 -14.80 12.04 -13.14
CA ILE A 161 -14.44 10.80 -13.83
C ILE A 161 -14.64 11.04 -15.33
N PRO A 162 -13.62 10.85 -16.18
CA PRO A 162 -13.73 11.12 -17.60
C PRO A 162 -14.72 10.19 -18.32
N ASP A 163 -15.42 10.70 -19.34
CA ASP A 163 -16.42 9.94 -20.09
C ASP A 163 -15.88 8.65 -20.72
N TRP A 164 -14.61 8.65 -21.13
CA TRP A 164 -13.98 7.47 -21.70
C TRP A 164 -13.94 6.29 -20.73
N PHE A 165 -13.92 6.52 -19.42
CA PHE A 165 -13.92 5.43 -18.43
C PHE A 165 -15.25 4.69 -18.46
N TRP A 166 -16.35 5.42 -18.60
CA TRP A 166 -17.69 4.86 -18.74
C TRP A 166 -17.92 4.17 -20.08
N GLN A 167 -17.21 4.62 -21.13
CA GLN A 167 -17.26 4.03 -22.47
C GLN A 167 -16.49 2.71 -22.59
N LEU A 168 -15.78 2.28 -21.54
CA LEU A 168 -15.14 0.96 -21.52
C LEU A 168 -16.15 -0.20 -21.43
N ASP A 169 -17.42 0.07 -21.11
CA ASP A 169 -18.52 -0.91 -20.99
C ASP A 169 -18.16 -2.14 -20.12
N LEU A 170 -17.46 -1.89 -19.02
CA LEU A 170 -16.99 -2.91 -18.09
C LEU A 170 -18.18 -3.54 -17.34
N GLN A 171 -18.14 -4.87 -17.18
CA GLN A 171 -19.00 -5.59 -16.24
C GLN A 171 -18.29 -5.64 -14.89
N LEU A 172 -18.72 -4.82 -13.93
CA LEU A 172 -18.02 -4.66 -12.66
C LEU A 172 -18.63 -5.53 -11.55
N ASP A 173 -17.79 -6.14 -10.74
CA ASP A 173 -18.18 -6.73 -9.45
C ASP A 173 -18.20 -5.64 -8.36
N GLU A 174 -17.24 -4.71 -8.42
CA GLU A 174 -17.11 -3.62 -7.45
C GLU A 174 -16.52 -2.35 -8.08
N LEU A 175 -17.14 -1.21 -7.77
CA LEU A 175 -16.65 0.13 -8.09
C LEU A 175 -16.69 1.01 -6.84
N ASN A 176 -15.53 1.41 -6.35
CA ASN A 176 -15.45 2.21 -5.13
C ASN A 176 -14.41 3.33 -5.25
N PHE A 177 -14.91 4.57 -5.36
CA PHE A 177 -14.09 5.78 -5.41
C PHE A 177 -14.30 6.70 -4.19
N ALA A 178 -14.73 6.13 -3.07
CA ALA A 178 -15.00 6.88 -1.84
C ALA A 178 -13.76 7.68 -1.35
N ASP A 179 -14.02 8.68 -0.52
CA ASP A 179 -12.98 9.51 0.12
C ASP A 179 -12.03 10.21 -0.88
N ASN A 180 -12.54 10.56 -2.06
CA ASN A 180 -11.88 11.44 -3.02
C ASN A 180 -12.58 12.80 -3.11
N GLN A 181 -12.06 13.69 -3.96
CA GLN A 181 -12.60 15.01 -4.27
C GLN A 181 -13.31 15.01 -5.64
N LEU A 182 -13.92 13.88 -5.97
CA LEU A 182 -14.63 13.67 -7.24
C LEU A 182 -15.97 14.40 -7.24
N ARG A 183 -16.34 14.92 -8.41
CA ARG A 183 -17.63 15.54 -8.71
C ARG A 183 -18.17 14.99 -10.02
N GLY A 184 -19.42 15.33 -10.34
CA GLY A 184 -20.09 14.87 -11.57
C GLY A 184 -21.15 13.82 -11.28
N ARG A 185 -21.58 13.11 -12.32
CA ARG A 185 -22.64 12.10 -12.24
C ARG A 185 -22.11 10.75 -12.72
N VAL A 186 -22.56 9.69 -12.08
CA VAL A 186 -22.39 8.32 -12.56
C VAL A 186 -23.43 8.09 -13.66
N PRO A 187 -23.06 7.52 -14.82
CA PRO A 187 -24.02 7.25 -15.89
C PRO A 187 -24.92 6.07 -15.54
N ASN A 188 -26.16 6.09 -16.04
CA ASN A 188 -27.11 4.98 -15.88
C ASN A 188 -26.72 3.72 -16.68
N SER A 189 -25.71 3.81 -17.55
CA SER A 189 -25.20 2.69 -18.33
C SER A 189 -24.23 1.79 -17.56
N LEU A 190 -23.89 2.14 -16.31
CA LEU A 190 -23.02 1.32 -15.46
C LEU A 190 -23.71 -0.01 -15.14
N ARG A 191 -22.97 -1.12 -15.29
CA ARG A 191 -23.49 -2.48 -15.09
C ARG A 191 -22.67 -3.22 -14.02
N PHE A 192 -23.37 -3.91 -13.13
CA PHE A 192 -22.73 -4.80 -12.17
C PHE A 192 -23.08 -6.26 -12.45
N SER A 193 -22.11 -7.17 -12.27
CA SER A 193 -22.27 -8.59 -12.57
C SER A 193 -23.46 -9.24 -11.85
N TYR A 194 -23.81 -8.76 -10.67
CA TYR A 194 -24.94 -9.25 -9.87
C TYR A 194 -26.32 -8.90 -10.44
N ASP A 195 -26.41 -7.97 -11.39
CA ASP A 195 -27.69 -7.55 -12.01
C ASP A 195 -28.27 -8.64 -12.94
N SER A 196 -27.53 -9.71 -13.23
CA SER A 196 -27.91 -10.77 -14.19
C SER A 196 -28.56 -12.02 -13.57
N VAL A 197 -28.66 -12.11 -12.24
CA VAL A 197 -29.15 -13.32 -11.56
C VAL A 197 -30.66 -13.27 -11.24
N TRP A 198 -31.31 -12.11 -11.43
CA TRP A 198 -32.73 -11.93 -11.08
C TRP A 198 -33.55 -11.19 -12.15
N ALA A 199 -33.06 -11.13 -13.40
CA ALA A 199 -33.80 -10.54 -14.53
C ALA A 199 -34.58 -11.60 -15.31
#